data_AF-A0A5C3PT99-F1
#
_entry.id   AF-A0A5C3PT99-F1
#
_cell.length_a   1.000
_cell.length_b   1.000
_cell.length_c   1.000
_cell.angle_alpha   90.00
_cell.angle_beta   90.00
_cell.angle_gamma   90.00
#
_symmetry.space_group_name_H-M   'P 1'
#
loop_
_entity.id
_entity.type
_entity.pdbx_description
1 polymer ?
#
loop_
_entity_poly.entity_id
_entity_poly.type
_entity_poly.pdbx_seq_one_letter_code
_entity_poly.pdbx_strand_id
1 'polypeptide(L)' 'MSSQQDPRLFRDPWAKREAWRKHPVFARRAMFARAFPGFGVALVAFTTYVIAENMLTKGESH' A
#
# COMPACT_ATOMS: atom_id res chain seq x y z
N MET A 1 -26.59 -3.50 29.04
CA MET A 1 -26.68 -3.37 27.57
C MET A 1 -26.17 -4.64 26.93
N SER A 2 -27.06 -5.61 26.74
CA SER A 2 -26.79 -6.87 26.06
C SER A 2 -26.54 -6.56 24.58
N SER A 3 -25.34 -6.84 24.08
CA SER A 3 -25.02 -6.70 22.66
C SER A 3 -25.93 -7.62 21.85
N GLN A 4 -26.86 -7.03 21.09
CA GLN A 4 -27.69 -7.74 20.11
C GLN A 4 -26.79 -8.55 19.19
N GLN A 5 -26.86 -9.88 19.26
CA GLN A 5 -26.19 -10.78 18.32
C GLN A 5 -27.15 -11.03 17.16
N ASP A 6 -26.81 -10.55 15.95
CA ASP A 6 -27.53 -10.92 14.72
C ASP A 6 -27.44 -12.46 14.56
N PRO A 7 -28.57 -13.17 14.39
CA PRO A 7 -28.60 -14.63 14.31
C PRO A 7 -27.82 -15.24 13.13
N ARG A 8 -27.29 -14.42 12.22
CA ARG A 8 -26.45 -14.85 11.08
C ARG A 8 -24.95 -14.69 11.31
N LEU A 9 -24.53 -14.12 12.43
CA LEU A 9 -23.12 -13.93 12.75
C LEU A 9 -22.58 -15.18 13.47
N PHE A 10 -22.08 -16.14 12.71
CA PHE A 10 -21.23 -17.19 13.26
C PHE A 10 -20.03 -16.55 13.97
N ARG A 11 -19.98 -16.69 15.29
CA ARG A 11 -18.89 -16.17 16.10
C ARG A 11 -17.85 -17.27 16.26
N ASP A 12 -16.76 -17.14 15.52
CA ASP A 12 -15.65 -18.08 15.57
C ASP A 12 -15.14 -18.24 17.02
N PRO A 13 -15.21 -19.47 17.62
CA PRO A 13 -14.77 -19.71 18.98
C PRO A 13 -13.26 -19.51 19.17
N TRP A 14 -12.48 -19.53 18.09
CA TRP A 14 -11.03 -19.35 18.13
C TRP A 14 -10.59 -17.92 17.84
N ALA A 15 -11.51 -16.97 17.62
CA ALA A 15 -11.18 -15.60 17.25
C ALA A 15 -10.23 -14.91 18.25
N LYS A 16 -10.35 -15.23 19.56
CA LYS A 16 -9.42 -14.72 20.60
C LYS A 16 -8.01 -15.29 20.45
N ARG A 17 -7.90 -16.57 20.07
CA ARG A 17 -6.62 -17.25 19.82
C ARG A 17 -5.97 -16.76 18.53
N GLU A 18 -6.74 -16.44 17.51
CA GLU A 18 -6.22 -15.95 16.22
C GLU A 18 -6.02 -14.43 16.19
N ALA A 19 -6.38 -13.71 17.25
CA ALA A 19 -6.28 -12.26 17.32
C ALA A 19 -4.85 -11.74 17.07
N TRP A 20 -3.81 -12.49 17.47
CA TRP A 20 -2.41 -12.11 17.23
C TRP A 20 -2.06 -12.02 15.75
N ARG A 21 -2.69 -12.81 14.87
CA ARG A 21 -2.45 -12.76 13.42
C ARG A 21 -3.00 -11.49 12.77
N LYS A 22 -3.98 -10.86 13.41
CA LYS A 22 -4.60 -9.61 12.95
C LYS A 22 -3.82 -8.38 13.42
N HIS A 23 -2.59 -8.56 13.90
CA HIS A 23 -1.73 -7.46 14.31
C HIS A 23 -1.50 -6.49 13.15
N PRO A 24 -1.50 -5.16 13.37
CA PRO A 24 -1.38 -4.15 12.32
C PRO A 24 -0.11 -4.27 11.47
N VAL A 25 0.95 -4.89 11.99
CA VAL A 25 2.19 -5.21 11.24
C VAL A 25 1.91 -6.17 10.08
N PHE A 26 0.95 -7.08 10.23
CA PHE A 26 0.54 -8.03 9.20
C PHE A 26 -0.67 -7.53 8.38
N ALA A 27 -1.06 -6.27 8.52
CA ALA A 27 -2.11 -5.71 7.67
C ALA A 27 -1.63 -5.65 6.22
N ARG A 28 -2.47 -6.05 5.25
CA ARG A 28 -2.15 -5.99 3.81
C ARG A 28 -1.60 -4.62 3.41
N ARG A 29 -2.19 -3.54 3.93
CA ARG A 29 -1.74 -2.16 3.68
C ARG A 29 -0.28 -1.93 4.11
N ALA A 30 0.12 -2.45 5.27
CA ALA A 30 1.47 -2.30 5.79
C ALA A 30 2.49 -3.09 4.95
N MET A 31 2.10 -4.26 4.42
CA MET A 31 2.93 -5.01 3.48
C MET A 31 3.09 -4.26 2.16
N PHE A 32 2.00 -3.78 1.55
CA PHE A 32 2.05 -3.06 0.27
C PHE A 32 2.83 -1.74 0.35
N ALA A 33 2.66 -0.98 1.43
CA ALA A 33 3.40 0.27 1.63
C ALA A 33 4.93 0.08 1.69
N ARG A 34 5.38 -1.14 2.01
CA ARG A 34 6.80 -1.50 2.12
C ARG A 34 7.30 -2.38 0.96
N ALA A 35 6.43 -2.73 0.02
CA ALA A 35 6.78 -3.60 -1.10
C ALA A 35 7.81 -2.97 -2.05
N PHE A 36 7.78 -1.64 -2.20
CA PHE A 36 8.69 -0.90 -3.08
C PHE A 36 9.43 0.21 -2.33
N PRO A 37 10.50 -0.13 -1.57
CA PRO A 37 11.32 0.89 -0.94
C PRO A 37 11.93 1.80 -2.01
N GLY A 38 11.74 3.11 -1.88
CA GLY A 38 12.30 4.09 -2.80
C GLY A 38 11.53 4.32 -4.11
N PHE A 39 10.36 3.71 -4.31
CA PHE A 39 9.55 3.93 -5.51
C PHE A 39 9.24 5.42 -5.76
N GLY A 40 8.92 6.17 -4.71
CA GLY A 40 8.65 7.61 -4.83
C GLY A 40 9.86 8.40 -5.34
N VAL A 41 11.07 8.05 -4.89
CA VAL A 41 12.31 8.70 -5.33
C VAL A 41 12.62 8.33 -6.78
N ALA A 42 12.51 7.05 -7.12
CA ALA A 42 12.73 6.58 -8.48
C ALA A 42 11.75 7.23 -9.47
N LEU A 43 10.47 7.35 -9.09
CA LEU A 43 9.46 8.00 -9.90
C LEU A 43 9.81 9.47 -10.19
N VAL A 44 10.20 10.22 -9.16
CA VAL A 44 10.58 11.64 -9.31
C VAL A 44 11.85 11.80 -10.14
N ALA A 45 12.87 10.96 -9.92
CA ALA A 45 14.11 11.02 -10.69
C ALA A 45 13.86 10.70 -12.17
N PHE A 46 13.06 9.66 -12.45
CA PHE A 46 12.70 9.26 -13.79
C PHE A 46 11.89 10.35 -14.53
N THR A 47 10.88 10.93 -13.89
CA THR A 47 10.09 12.01 -14.53
C THR A 47 10.94 13.24 -14.80
N THR A 48 11.83 13.61 -13.86
CA THR A 48 12.78 14.72 -14.06
C THR A 48 13.69 14.46 -15.25
N TYR A 49 14.23 13.24 -15.38
CA TYR A 49 15.05 12.84 -16.52
C TYR A 49 14.29 12.96 -17.84
N VAL A 50 13.08 12.38 -17.92
CA VAL A 50 12.25 12.41 -19.14
C VAL A 50 11.89 13.85 -19.54
N ILE A 51 11.61 14.74 -18.57
CA ILE A 51 11.32 16.15 -18.87
C ILE A 51 12.57 16.84 -19.40
N ALA A 52 13.73 16.65 -18.75
CA ALA A 52 14.99 17.25 -19.18
C ALA A 52 15.38 16.78 -20.59
N GLU A 53 15.29 15.46 -20.84
CA GLU A 53 15.58 14.85 -22.13
C GLU A 53 14.66 15.39 -23.22
N ASN A 54 13.34 15.44 -22.99
CA ASN A 54 12.37 15.98 -23.96
C ASN A 54 12.56 17.47 -24.24
N MET A 55 13.00 18.27 -23.27
CA MET A 55 13.27 19.70 -23.47
C MET A 55 14.58 19.93 -24.23
N LEU A 56 15.62 19.14 -23.95
CA LEU A 56 16.89 19.21 -24.68
C LEU A 56 16.71 18.76 -26.14
N THR A 57 16.11 17.60 -26.37
CA THR A 57 15.92 17.06 -27.74
C THR A 57 14.96 17.89 -28.59
N LYS A 58 13.94 18.55 -28.01
CA LYS A 58 13.11 19.51 -28.75
C LYS A 58 13.86 20.79 -29.15
N GLY A 59 14.96 21.13 -28.48
CA GLY A 59 15.84 22.23 -28.88
C GLY A 59 16.80 21.86 -30.01
N GLU A 60 17.07 20.55 -30.20
CA GLU A 60 17.95 19.98 -31.23
C GLU A 60 17.18 19.41 -32.44
N SER A 61 15.92 19.79 -32.62
CA SER A 61 15.18 19.45 -33.85
C SER A 61 15.63 20.37 -35.00
N HIS A 62 16.36 19.78 -35.93
CA HIS A 62 16.75 20.31 -37.23
C HIS A 62 15.56 20.46 -38.19
#